data_AF-A0A2G2VSU0-F1
#
_entry.id   AF-A0A2G2VSU0-F1
#
_cell.length_a   1.000
_cell.length_b   1.000
_cell.length_c   1.000
_cell.angle_alpha   90.00
_cell.angle_beta   90.00
_cell.angle_gamma   90.00
#
_symmetry.space_group_name_H-M   'P 1'
#
loop_
_entity.id
_entity.type
_entity.pdbx_description
1 polymer ?
#
loop_
_entity_poly.entity_id
_entity_poly.type
_entity_poly.pdbx_seq_one_letter_code
_entity_poly.pdbx_strand_id
1 'polypeptide(L)'
;MRKTQTSGFLVRGDVSDLNKEYYGVLKDIYELSYVGNGKVHLFKCHWWDVAHLGRGYKIDKYGSTNVYNHCALNTNELFILASQSEQVFYLNNMVDKDWLVVVKTNPRDLFDVPKVEGDTPFNE
;
A
#
# COMPACT_ATOMS: atom_id res chain seq x y z
N MET A 1 -7.96 -16.24 -19.32
CA MET A 1 -6.82 -15.61 -18.61
C MET A 1 -7.38 -14.74 -17.49
N ARG A 2 -7.21 -15.14 -16.23
CA ARG A 2 -7.80 -14.46 -15.07
C ARG A 2 -6.93 -13.23 -14.76
N LYS A 3 -7.34 -12.04 -15.22
CA LYS A 3 -6.73 -10.77 -14.78
C LYS A 3 -7.26 -10.47 -13.38
N THR A 4 -6.48 -10.76 -12.35
CA THR A 4 -6.76 -10.25 -11.01
C THR A 4 -6.51 -8.73 -11.02
N GLN A 5 -7.57 -7.94 -10.79
CA GLN A 5 -7.52 -6.47 -10.71
C GLN A 5 -6.87 -5.99 -9.39
N THR A 6 -5.78 -6.64 -8.97
CA THR A 6 -5.20 -6.50 -7.62
C THR A 6 -3.69 -6.26 -7.69
N SER A 7 -3.22 -5.50 -8.68
CA SER A 7 -1.79 -5.19 -8.80
C SER A 7 -1.35 -4.01 -7.93
N GLY A 8 -2.25 -3.40 -7.16
CA GLY A 8 -1.92 -2.26 -6.31
C GLY A 8 -1.39 -2.70 -4.96
N PHE A 9 -0.37 -1.98 -4.49
CA PHE A 9 0.14 -2.16 -3.14
C PHE A 9 0.55 -0.81 -2.51
N LEU A 10 0.66 -0.84 -1.18
CA LEU A 10 1.12 0.23 -0.30
C LEU A 10 2.37 -0.25 0.42
N VAL A 11 3.35 0.64 0.59
CA VAL A 11 4.47 0.46 1.51
C VAL A 11 4.47 1.63 2.48
N ARG A 12 4.65 1.33 3.77
CA ARG A 12 4.86 2.35 4.79
C ARG A 12 6.36 2.60 4.92
N GLY A 13 6.76 3.86 4.77
CA GLY A 13 8.08 4.35 5.11
C GLY A 13 8.35 4.16 6.60
N ASP A 14 9.61 4.23 6.97
CA ASP A 14 10.03 4.08 8.35
C ASP A 14 9.74 5.34 9.19
N VAL A 15 10.22 5.33 10.44
CA VAL A 15 10.06 6.45 11.37
C VAL A 15 10.81 7.70 10.88
N SER A 16 11.90 7.53 10.14
CA SER A 16 12.67 8.65 9.58
C SER A 16 11.91 9.36 8.45
N ASP A 17 11.10 8.59 7.71
CA ASP A 17 10.17 9.05 6.68
C ASP A 17 8.80 9.47 7.24
N LEU A 18 8.68 9.69 8.56
CA LEU A 18 7.43 10.10 9.21
C LEU A 18 6.26 9.12 8.97
N ASN A 19 6.56 7.82 8.81
CA ASN A 19 5.58 6.79 8.42
C ASN A 19 4.82 7.14 7.13
N LYS A 20 5.48 7.81 6.19
CA LYS A 20 4.89 8.19 4.90
C LYS A 20 4.44 6.96 4.12
N GLU A 21 3.33 7.10 3.42
CA GLU A 21 2.74 6.01 2.64
C GLU A 21 3.09 6.15 1.16
N TYR A 22 3.68 5.10 0.60
CA TYR A 22 4.06 5.00 -0.80
C TYR A 22 3.11 4.07 -1.54
N TYR A 23 2.50 4.56 -2.62
CA TYR A 23 1.51 3.84 -3.39
C TYR A 23 2.09 3.41 -4.73
N GLY A 24 2.01 2.12 -5.05
CA GLY A 24 2.55 1.59 -6.28
C GLY A 24 1.66 0.55 -6.95
N VAL A 25 2.05 0.20 -8.17
CA VAL A 25 1.52 -0.91 -8.95
C VAL A 25 2.63 -1.88 -9.29
N LEU A 26 2.32 -3.17 -9.12
CA LEU A 26 3.21 -4.27 -9.40
C LEU A 26 3.47 -4.33 -10.91
N LYS A 27 4.74 -4.36 -11.30
CA LYS A 27 5.17 -4.52 -12.69
C LYS A 27 5.65 -5.95 -12.95
N ASP A 28 6.55 -6.46 -12.12
CA ASP A 28 7.09 -7.82 -12.24
C ASP A 28 7.36 -8.41 -10.84
N ILE A 29 7.48 -9.74 -10.78
CA ILE A 29 7.88 -10.48 -9.58
C ILE A 29 9.15 -11.25 -9.90
N TYR A 30 10.17 -11.13 -9.05
CA TYR A 30 11.43 -11.84 -9.13
C TYR A 30 11.56 -12.79 -7.94
N GLU A 31 11.86 -14.05 -8.18
CA GLU A 31 12.21 -15.02 -7.14
C GLU A 31 13.74 -15.11 -7.06
N LEU A 32 14.29 -14.87 -5.88
CA LEU A 32 15.71 -15.11 -5.59
C LEU A 32 15.82 -16.34 -4.70
N SER A 33 16.62 -17.31 -5.14
CA SER A 33 16.96 -18.51 -4.37
C SER A 33 18.35 -18.35 -3.78
N TYR A 34 18.48 -18.51 -2.47
CA TYR A 34 19.75 -18.48 -1.74
C TYR A 34 20.22 -19.90 -1.40
N VAL A 35 21.54 -20.03 -1.17
CA VAL A 35 22.14 -21.28 -0.69
C VAL A 35 21.49 -21.66 0.64
N GLY A 36 21.00 -22.91 0.77
CA GLY A 36 20.32 -23.39 1.97
C GLY A 36 18.77 -23.37 1.91
N ASN A 37 18.18 -23.46 0.72
CA ASN A 37 16.72 -23.54 0.49
C ASN A 37 15.91 -22.28 0.86
N GLY A 38 16.55 -21.15 1.09
CA GLY A 38 15.86 -19.87 1.28
C GLY A 38 15.35 -19.32 -0.06
N LYS A 39 14.09 -18.90 -0.12
CA LYS A 39 13.51 -18.16 -1.24
C LYS A 39 12.96 -16.83 -0.78
N VAL A 40 13.22 -15.77 -1.54
CA VAL A 40 12.58 -14.46 -1.35
C VAL A 40 11.96 -13.98 -2.64
N HIS A 41 10.87 -13.23 -2.53
CA HIS A 41 10.20 -12.61 -3.66
C HIS A 41 10.40 -11.10 -3.60
N LEU A 42 10.99 -10.55 -4.66
CA LEU A 42 11.10 -9.13 -4.91
C LEU A 42 10.03 -8.69 -5.90
N PHE A 43 9.36 -7.60 -5.57
CA PHE A 43 8.41 -6.95 -6.46
C PHE A 43 9.09 -5.78 -7.13
N LYS A 44 9.04 -5.74 -8.46
CA LYS A 44 9.38 -4.55 -9.24
C LYS A 44 8.15 -3.68 -9.35
N CYS A 45 8.34 -2.42 -9.02
CA CYS A 45 7.26 -1.51 -8.71
C CYS A 45 7.30 -0.29 -9.62
N HIS A 46 6.11 0.21 -9.95
CA HIS A 46 5.93 1.56 -10.43
C HIS A 46 5.21 2.36 -9.36
N TRP A 47 5.80 3.47 -8.96
CA TRP A 47 5.34 4.29 -7.84
C TRP A 47 4.63 5.54 -8.33
N TRP A 48 3.51 5.86 -7.71
CA TRP A 48 2.82 7.13 -7.91
C TRP A 48 3.53 8.25 -7.14
N ASP A 49 3.49 9.47 -7.66
CA ASP A 49 4.11 10.62 -7.00
C ASP A 49 3.37 10.99 -5.70
N VAL A 50 3.93 10.54 -4.57
CA VAL A 50 3.51 10.91 -3.22
C VAL A 50 4.38 12.01 -2.60
N ALA A 51 5.32 12.58 -3.37
CA ALA A 51 6.19 13.65 -2.89
C ALA A 51 5.51 15.03 -2.99
N HIS A 52 4.69 15.25 -4.02
CA HIS A 52 4.10 16.56 -4.31
C HIS A 52 2.59 16.59 -4.08
N LEU A 53 2.15 17.13 -2.93
CA LEU A 53 0.74 17.36 -2.63
C LEU A 53 0.12 18.33 -3.65
N GLY A 54 -1.04 17.98 -4.20
CA GLY A 54 -1.77 18.73 -5.22
C GLY A 54 -1.34 18.45 -6.67
N ARG A 55 -0.13 17.89 -6.90
CA ARG A 55 0.36 17.52 -8.23
C ARG A 55 0.36 16.01 -8.44
N GLY A 56 0.97 15.27 -7.52
CA GLY A 56 1.11 13.82 -7.60
C GLY A 56 0.04 13.08 -6.79
N TYR A 57 -0.32 13.63 -5.63
CA TYR A 57 -1.40 13.09 -4.79
C TYR A 57 -2.21 14.19 -4.12
N LYS A 58 -3.43 13.90 -3.71
CA LYS A 58 -4.29 14.78 -2.91
C LYS A 58 -5.12 13.96 -1.93
N ILE A 59 -5.54 14.61 -0.85
CA ILE A 59 -6.46 14.03 0.12
C ILE A 59 -7.79 14.77 -0.04
N ASP A 60 -8.88 14.02 -0.19
CA ASP A 60 -10.20 14.63 -0.29
C ASP A 60 -10.75 15.06 1.08
N LYS A 61 -11.89 15.76 1.08
CA LYS A 61 -12.55 16.23 2.31
C LYS A 61 -13.03 15.10 3.24
N TYR A 62 -13.05 13.86 2.76
CA TYR A 62 -13.43 12.67 3.52
C TYR A 62 -12.21 11.87 4.01
N GLY A 63 -10.99 12.37 3.76
CA GLY A 63 -9.74 11.71 4.15
C GLY A 63 -9.27 10.63 3.18
N SER A 64 -9.88 10.50 1.99
CA SER A 64 -9.44 9.50 1.00
C SER A 64 -8.27 10.02 0.18
N THR A 65 -7.21 9.20 0.09
CA THR A 65 -6.05 9.49 -0.75
C THR A 65 -6.38 9.27 -2.22
N ASN A 66 -6.05 10.24 -3.06
CA ASN A 66 -6.15 10.18 -4.50
C ASN A 66 -4.76 10.38 -5.10
N VAL A 67 -4.37 9.54 -6.05
CA VAL A 67 -3.09 9.65 -6.77
C VAL A 67 -3.34 10.02 -8.24
N TYR A 68 -2.42 10.78 -8.83
CA TYR A 68 -2.51 11.20 -10.22
C TYR A 68 -1.87 10.15 -11.13
N ASN A 69 -2.66 9.59 -12.06
CA ASN A 69 -2.28 8.45 -12.89
C ASN A 69 -1.17 8.75 -13.90
N HIS A 70 -0.83 10.03 -14.12
CA HIS A 70 0.21 10.45 -15.07
C HIS A 70 1.47 10.99 -14.40
N CYS A 71 1.56 10.94 -13.06
CA CYS A 71 2.74 11.39 -12.33
C CYS A 71 3.34 10.27 -11.49
N ALA A 72 4.54 9.86 -11.89
CA ALA A 72 5.31 8.83 -11.21
C ALA A 72 6.31 9.45 -10.24
N LEU A 73 6.57 8.75 -9.14
CA LEU A 73 7.62 9.14 -8.20
C LEU A 73 8.98 8.98 -8.87
N ASN A 74 9.80 10.03 -8.82
CA ASN A 74 11.18 9.96 -9.27
C ASN A 74 12.04 9.28 -8.20
N THR A 75 12.10 7.94 -8.22
CA THR A 75 12.88 7.13 -7.28
C THR A 75 13.73 6.08 -8.01
N ASN A 76 14.90 5.78 -7.44
CA ASN A 76 15.76 4.68 -7.87
C ASN A 76 15.38 3.35 -7.18
N GLU A 77 14.51 3.38 -6.17
CA GLU A 77 14.09 2.22 -5.41
C GLU A 77 12.88 1.54 -6.07
N LEU A 78 13.18 0.74 -7.09
CA LEU A 78 12.19 0.04 -7.89
C LEU A 78 11.80 -1.33 -7.33
N PHE A 79 12.50 -1.82 -6.30
CA PHE A 79 12.32 -3.17 -5.76
C PHE A 79 11.96 -3.13 -4.28
N ILE A 80 10.93 -3.89 -3.91
CA ILE A 80 10.54 -4.12 -2.52
C ILE A 80 10.42 -5.61 -2.24
N LEU A 81 10.54 -6.00 -0.97
CA LEU A 81 10.17 -7.35 -0.57
C LEU A 81 8.65 -7.48 -0.55
N ALA A 82 8.14 -8.61 -1.02
CA ALA A 82 6.70 -8.89 -0.97
C ALA A 82 6.12 -8.76 0.45
N SER A 83 6.92 -9.12 1.47
CA SER A 83 6.54 -9.04 2.88
C SER A 83 6.40 -7.62 3.43
N GLN A 84 6.91 -6.61 2.73
CA GLN A 84 6.80 -5.20 3.13
C GLN A 84 5.57 -4.50 2.52
N SER A 85 4.82 -5.20 1.68
CA SER A 85 3.74 -4.63 0.89
C SER A 85 2.36 -5.03 1.41
N GLU A 86 1.45 -4.06 1.45
CA GLU A 86 0.03 -4.26 1.74
C GLU A 86 -0.80 -4.07 0.48
N GLN A 87 -1.82 -4.89 0.28
CA GLN A 87 -2.65 -4.81 -0.92
C GLN A 87 -3.55 -3.56 -0.89
N VAL A 88 -3.64 -2.88 -2.03
CA VAL A 88 -4.59 -1.77 -2.25
C VAL A 88 -5.25 -1.88 -3.62
N PHE A 89 -6.39 -1.19 -3.76
CA PHE A 89 -7.09 -1.03 -5.03
C PHE A 89 -7.06 0.42 -5.48
N TYR A 90 -7.03 0.61 -6.80
CA TYR A 90 -7.17 1.91 -7.43
C TYR A 90 -8.49 1.97 -8.17
N LEU A 91 -9.33 2.95 -7.84
CA LEU A 91 -10.60 3.20 -8.52
C LEU A 91 -10.52 4.52 -9.29
N ASN A 92 -11.02 4.54 -10.52
CA ASN A 92 -11.12 5.79 -11.28
C ASN A 92 -12.08 6.75 -10.55
N ASN A 93 -11.66 7.99 -10.37
CA ASN A 93 -12.56 9.01 -9.86
C ASN A 93 -13.65 9.32 -10.91
N MET A 94 -14.91 9.39 -10.47
CA MET A 94 -16.06 9.58 -11.35
C MET A 94 -16.11 10.97 -12.00
N VAL A 95 -15.50 11.97 -11.34
CA VAL A 95 -15.47 13.36 -11.80
C VAL A 95 -14.20 13.63 -12.62
N ASP A 96 -13.06 13.16 -12.14
CA ASP A 96 -11.75 13.46 -12.70
C ASP A 96 -10.98 12.16 -12.98
N LYS A 97 -11.15 11.63 -14.21
CA LYS A 97 -10.65 10.30 -14.59
C LYS A 97 -9.13 10.16 -14.56
N ASP A 98 -8.40 11.26 -14.48
CA ASP A 98 -6.94 11.23 -14.36
C ASP A 98 -6.47 10.97 -12.92
N TRP A 99 -7.39 11.00 -11.95
CA TRP A 99 -7.13 10.67 -10.56
C TRP A 99 -7.70 9.30 -10.19
N LEU A 100 -6.88 8.55 -9.44
CA LEU A 100 -7.23 7.25 -8.89
C LEU A 100 -7.44 7.38 -7.39
N VAL A 101 -8.61 6.99 -6.91
CA VAL A 101 -8.91 6.86 -5.48
C VAL A 101 -8.23 5.58 -4.98
N VAL A 102 -7.45 5.70 -3.91
CA VAL A 102 -6.80 4.55 -3.27
C VAL A 102 -7.72 3.97 -2.21
N VAL A 103 -7.99 2.67 -2.32
CA VAL A 103 -8.76 1.91 -1.34
C VAL A 103 -7.84 0.89 -0.69
N LYS A 104 -7.52 1.10 0.59
CA LYS A 104 -6.74 0.15 1.39
C LYS A 104 -7.60 -1.06 1.73
N THR A 105 -7.05 -2.26 1.60
CA THR A 105 -7.77 -3.47 1.98
C THR A 105 -7.43 -3.87 3.39
N ASN A 106 -8.44 -4.19 4.20
CA ASN A 106 -8.23 -5.02 5.37
C ASN A 106 -8.26 -6.49 4.93
N PRO A 107 -7.23 -7.29 5.25
CA PRO A 107 -7.34 -8.74 5.13
C PRO A 107 -8.55 -9.20 5.94
N ARG A 108 -9.47 -9.95 5.32
CA ARG A 108 -10.71 -10.39 5.97
C ARG A 108 -10.50 -11.28 7.21
N ASP A 109 -9.28 -11.79 7.41
CA ASP A 109 -8.89 -12.62 8.55
C ASP A 109 -8.22 -11.85 9.70
N LEU A 110 -8.06 -10.52 9.60
CA LEU A 110 -7.54 -9.68 10.68
C LEU A 110 -8.67 -8.85 11.30
N PHE A 111 -9.64 -9.52 11.92
CA PHE A 111 -10.53 -8.83 12.84
C PHE A 111 -9.73 -8.47 14.09
N ASP A 112 -9.50 -7.18 14.28
CA ASP A 112 -8.94 -6.66 15.53
C ASP A 112 -10.03 -6.84 16.60
N VAL A 113 -9.97 -7.95 17.33
CA VAL A 113 -10.82 -8.16 18.51
C VAL A 113 -10.41 -7.09 19.52
N PRO A 114 -11.31 -6.15 19.88
CA PRO A 114 -10.97 -5.17 20.91
C PRO A 114 -10.60 -5.94 22.17
N LYS A 115 -9.39 -5.71 22.70
CA LYS A 115 -9.04 -6.21 24.03
C LYS A 115 -9.99 -5.53 25.01
N VAL A 116 -10.93 -6.31 25.55
CA VAL A 116 -11.71 -5.88 26.71
C VAL A 116 -10.72 -5.81 27.87
N GLU A 117 -10.29 -4.61 28.21
CA GLU A 117 -9.56 -4.36 29.45
C GLU A 117 -10.55 -4.33 30.62
N GLY A 118 -10.37 -5.26 31.56
CA GLY A 118 -10.76 -5.06 32.95
C GLY A 118 -11.92 -5.91 33.46
N ASP A 119 -11.69 -7.22 33.65
CA ASP A 119 -12.35 -7.93 34.76
C ASP A 119 -11.72 -7.42 36.07
N THR A 120 -12.28 -6.37 36.66
CA THR A 120 -12.02 -6.04 38.06
C THR A 120 -12.66 -7.12 38.94
N PRO A 121 -11.93 -7.79 39.84
CA PRO A 121 -12.57 -8.71 40.77
C PRO A 121 -13.47 -7.91 41.72
N PHE A 122 -14.70 -8.38 41.90
CA PHE A 122 -15.53 -7.95 43.02
C PHE A 122 -14.85 -8.42 44.30
N ASN A 123 -14.31 -7.49 45.08
CA ASN A 123 -13.96 -7.76 46.48
C ASN A 123 -15.25 -7.79 47.30
N GLU A 124 -15.39 -8.81 48.15
CA GLU A 124 -16.39 -8.94 49.23
C GLU A 124 -16.40 -7.74 50.17
#